data_AF-A0AA36DQQ1-F1
#
_entry.id   AF-A0AA36DQQ1-F1
#
_cell.length_a   1.000
_cell.length_b   1.000
_cell.length_c   1.000
_cell.angle_alpha   90.00
_cell.angle_beta   90.00
_cell.angle_gamma   90.00
#
_symmetry.space_group_name_H-M   'P 1'
#
loop_
_entity.id
_entity.type
_entity.pdbx_description
1 polymer ?
#
loop_
_entity_poly.entity_id
_entity_poly.type
_entity_poly.pdbx_seq_one_letter_code
_entity_poly.pdbx_strand_id
1 'polypeptide(L)'
;MDWLFAETYMYRKIVGFVAKTKFLKSFDIFKEQKVEEFSGHLDQIRDSISYLLSIKKSSEKQEKEVLEGFLKMCLWGNKCDLSLTCGEVTMKNSPVEAARLLDEFILCNDFKVAIDSFFLNLKPNKKGSRELHIVLDNAGRDFEWILGELNKLDGVYQQMYQKLSERVKKNELVFRDHRFWTYFHPYCEMNTVARDLYETLTEASIIIFKGDLNYRKLISDREWPYETPFKEALCGFLPAPIFALRTLKNEVVVGLPEDVAERMRQKPDRNWMVTGDYGMAELAF
;
A
#
# COMPACT_ATOMS: atom_id res chain seq x y z
N MET A 1 -16.12 20.49 -9.46
CA MET A 1 -15.47 19.41 -10.25
C MET A 1 -15.01 18.37 -9.24
N ASP A 2 -15.29 17.10 -9.47
CA ASP A 2 -14.83 16.00 -8.63
C ASP A 2 -13.28 15.97 -8.58
N TRP A 3 -12.70 15.85 -7.38
CA TRP A 3 -11.25 15.96 -7.18
C TRP A 3 -10.49 14.76 -7.77
N LEU A 4 -10.98 13.53 -7.55
CA LEU A 4 -10.43 12.31 -8.14
C LEU A 4 -10.41 12.40 -9.68
N PHE A 5 -11.47 12.96 -10.28
CA PHE A 5 -11.50 13.23 -11.72
C PHE A 5 -10.45 14.25 -12.14
N ALA A 6 -10.38 15.41 -11.47
CA ALA A 6 -9.46 16.48 -11.82
C ALA A 6 -7.99 16.03 -11.77
N GLU A 7 -7.62 15.37 -10.68
CA GLU A 7 -6.27 14.84 -10.45
C GLU A 7 -5.90 13.78 -11.51
N THR A 8 -6.78 12.80 -11.73
CA THR A 8 -6.53 11.76 -12.74
C THR A 8 -6.44 12.35 -14.15
N TYR A 9 -7.29 13.32 -14.47
CA TYR A 9 -7.30 13.99 -15.77
C TYR A 9 -6.01 14.79 -16.02
N MET A 10 -5.49 15.46 -14.99
CA MET A 10 -4.20 16.15 -15.06
C MET A 10 -3.07 15.19 -15.46
N TYR A 11 -2.89 14.07 -14.75
CA TYR A 11 -1.87 13.08 -15.10
C TYR A 11 -2.09 12.50 -16.50
N ARG A 12 -3.35 12.25 -16.89
CA ARG A 12 -3.69 11.78 -18.24
C ARG A 12 -3.29 12.78 -19.32
N LYS A 13 -3.39 14.09 -19.06
CA LYS A 13 -2.93 15.15 -19.97
C LYS A 13 -1.41 15.15 -20.08
N ILE A 14 -0.70 15.11 -18.96
CA ILE A 14 0.77 15.07 -18.92
C ILE A 14 1.30 13.91 -19.78
N VAL A 15 0.84 12.69 -19.51
CA VAL A 15 1.21 11.50 -20.30
C VAL A 15 0.77 11.64 -21.76
N GLY A 16 -0.41 12.22 -22.00
CA GLY A 16 -0.94 12.47 -23.35
C GLY A 16 -0.08 13.42 -24.18
N PHE A 17 0.53 14.44 -23.58
CA PHE A 17 1.46 15.34 -24.28
C PHE A 17 2.71 14.61 -24.72
N VAL A 18 3.33 13.85 -23.82
CA VAL A 18 4.54 13.07 -24.09
C VAL A 18 4.30 12.01 -25.16
N ALA A 19 3.20 11.26 -25.07
CA ALA A 19 2.86 10.18 -26.01
C ALA A 19 2.66 10.67 -27.46
N LYS A 20 2.32 11.95 -27.66
CA LYS A 20 2.15 12.56 -28.98
C LYS A 20 3.44 13.08 -29.61
N THR A 21 4.52 13.19 -28.84
CA THR A 21 5.81 13.66 -29.37
C THR A 21 6.47 12.61 -30.26
N LYS A 22 7.44 13.01 -31.10
CA LYS A 22 8.23 12.07 -31.91
C LYS A 22 9.27 11.32 -31.08
N PHE A 23 9.93 12.01 -30.16
CA PHE A 23 11.14 11.53 -29.49
C PHE A 23 10.93 11.13 -28.02
N LEU A 24 9.84 11.56 -27.38
CA LEU A 24 9.62 11.33 -25.95
C LEU A 24 8.52 10.29 -25.68
N LYS A 25 8.01 9.55 -26.66
CA LYS A 25 6.85 8.64 -26.47
C LYS A 25 6.98 7.65 -25.30
N SER A 26 8.20 7.22 -25.02
CA SER A 26 8.54 6.29 -23.93
C SER A 26 9.21 6.99 -22.73
N PHE A 27 9.31 8.31 -22.74
CA PHE A 27 9.89 9.08 -21.65
C PHE A 27 8.94 9.07 -20.46
N ASP A 28 9.47 8.68 -19.31
CA ASP A 28 8.77 8.74 -18.04
C ASP A 28 9.23 10.00 -17.29
N ILE A 29 8.34 11.00 -17.22
CA ILE A 29 8.62 12.30 -16.61
C ILE A 29 8.94 12.19 -15.12
N PHE A 30 8.42 11.16 -14.45
CA PHE A 30 8.63 10.95 -13.02
C PHE A 30 9.81 10.02 -12.73
N LYS A 31 10.52 9.54 -13.76
CA LYS A 31 11.59 8.55 -13.58
C LYS A 31 12.73 9.06 -12.71
N GLU A 32 13.19 10.30 -12.94
CA GLU A 32 14.31 10.87 -12.20
C GLU A 32 14.00 10.95 -10.70
N GLN A 33 12.83 11.47 -10.33
CA GLN A 33 12.36 11.51 -8.95
C GLN A 33 12.31 10.11 -8.32
N LYS A 34 11.78 9.11 -9.03
CA LYS A 34 11.72 7.72 -8.53
C LYS A 34 13.10 7.10 -8.32
N VAL A 35 14.05 7.40 -9.21
CA VAL A 35 15.43 6.93 -9.10
C VAL A 35 16.11 7.57 -7.89
N GLU A 36 15.99 8.89 -7.74
CA GLU A 36 16.55 9.63 -6.61
C GLU A 36 15.99 9.14 -5.27
N GLU A 37 14.67 8.94 -5.20
CA GLU A 37 14.00 8.42 -4.00
C GLU A 37 14.50 7.00 -3.65
N PHE A 38 14.58 6.09 -4.61
CA PHE A 38 15.11 4.74 -4.36
C PHE A 38 16.59 4.78 -3.92
N SER A 39 17.44 5.55 -4.62
CA SER A 39 18.86 5.66 -4.30
C SER A 39 19.11 6.31 -2.94
N GLY A 40 18.26 7.26 -2.52
CA GLY A 40 18.33 7.90 -1.21
C GLY A 40 17.99 6.98 -0.04
N HIS A 41 17.33 5.83 -0.28
CA HIS A 41 16.86 4.92 0.77
C HIS A 41 17.55 3.54 0.77
N LEU A 42 18.69 3.42 0.10
CA LEU A 42 19.40 2.14 -0.02
C LEU A 42 19.74 1.54 1.36
N ASP A 43 20.24 2.33 2.30
CA ASP A 43 20.59 1.83 3.65
C ASP A 43 19.37 1.26 4.40
N GLN A 44 18.21 1.90 4.30
CA GLN A 44 16.96 1.43 4.92
C GLN A 44 16.45 0.16 4.24
N ILE A 45 16.58 0.08 2.91
CA ILE A 45 16.29 -1.13 2.13
C ILE A 45 17.22 -2.27 2.57
N ARG A 46 18.53 -2.01 2.71
CA ARG A 46 19.52 -2.99 3.19
C ARG A 46 19.14 -3.51 4.57
N ASP A 47 18.81 -2.64 5.51
CA ASP A 47 18.53 -3.01 6.88
C ASP A 47 17.22 -3.80 6.98
N SER A 48 16.21 -3.43 6.19
CA SER A 48 14.95 -4.16 6.05
C SER A 48 15.15 -5.56 5.46
N ILE A 49 15.96 -5.69 4.40
CA ILE A 49 16.32 -6.98 3.80
C ILE A 49 17.12 -7.82 4.81
N SER A 50 18.10 -7.22 5.48
CA SER A 50 18.94 -7.91 6.46
C SER A 50 18.10 -8.47 7.61
N TYR A 51 17.16 -7.66 8.12
CA TYR A 51 16.19 -8.11 9.11
C TYR A 51 15.36 -9.27 8.59
N LEU A 52 14.75 -9.15 7.40
CA LEU A 52 13.97 -10.23 6.77
C LEU A 52 14.77 -11.54 6.64
N LEU A 53 16.02 -11.46 6.21
CA LEU A 53 16.90 -12.63 6.04
C LEU A 53 17.36 -13.24 7.36
N SER A 54 17.37 -12.47 8.45
CA SER A 54 17.76 -12.93 9.79
C SER A 54 16.69 -13.75 10.49
N ILE A 55 15.43 -13.67 10.02
CA ILE A 55 14.29 -14.37 10.62
C ILE A 55 14.46 -15.88 10.43
N LYS A 56 14.49 -16.62 11.53
CA LYS A 56 14.56 -18.09 11.56
C LYS A 56 13.15 -18.68 11.67
N LYS A 57 13.03 -20.00 11.48
CA LYS A 57 11.78 -20.72 11.83
C LYS A 57 11.44 -20.43 13.29
N SER A 58 10.22 -19.99 13.51
CA SER A 58 9.79 -19.30 14.72
C SER A 58 8.47 -19.86 15.22
N SER A 59 8.11 -19.53 16.47
CA SER A 59 6.78 -19.85 16.99
C SER A 59 5.70 -19.00 16.29
N GLU A 60 4.45 -19.46 16.28
CA GLU A 60 3.33 -18.71 15.70
C GLU A 60 3.24 -17.28 16.25
N LYS A 61 3.51 -17.10 17.55
CA LYS A 61 3.57 -15.78 18.19
C LYS A 61 4.61 -14.86 17.53
N GLN A 62 5.81 -15.37 17.27
CA GLN A 62 6.86 -14.61 16.61
C GLN A 62 6.51 -14.31 15.15
N GLU A 63 5.86 -15.24 14.44
CA GLU A 63 5.38 -15.01 13.08
C GLU A 63 4.34 -13.89 13.02
N LYS A 64 3.41 -13.82 13.99
CA LYS A 64 2.46 -12.71 14.14
C LYS A 64 3.17 -11.38 14.33
N GLU A 65 4.10 -11.33 15.28
CA GLU A 65 4.85 -10.11 15.62
C GLU A 65 5.67 -9.58 14.46
N VAL A 66 6.29 -10.48 13.69
CA VAL A 66 7.06 -10.18 12.48
C VAL A 66 6.15 -9.65 11.38
N LEU A 67 5.05 -10.36 11.11
CA LEU A 67 4.11 -9.97 10.06
C LEU A 67 3.46 -8.62 10.33
N GLU A 68 3.02 -8.39 11.57
CA GLU A 68 2.48 -7.11 12.01
C GLU A 68 3.51 -5.99 11.81
N GLY A 69 4.78 -6.25 12.15
CA GLY A 69 5.89 -5.35 11.89
C GLY A 69 6.01 -4.95 10.43
N PHE A 70 6.05 -5.92 9.51
CA PHE A 70 6.15 -5.66 8.08
C PHE A 70 4.91 -4.94 7.52
N LEU A 71 3.72 -5.27 8.00
CA LEU A 71 2.48 -4.60 7.58
C LEU A 71 2.45 -3.13 8.07
N LYS A 72 2.95 -2.84 9.28
CA LYS A 72 3.13 -1.47 9.78
C LYS A 72 4.20 -0.71 9.00
N MET A 73 5.32 -1.34 8.67
CA MET A 73 6.30 -0.75 7.74
C MET A 73 5.66 -0.43 6.39
N CYS A 74 4.79 -1.31 5.88
CA CYS A 74 4.05 -1.06 4.65
C CYS A 74 3.07 0.12 4.79
N LEU A 75 2.42 0.28 5.94
CA LEU A 75 1.52 1.41 6.21
C LEU A 75 2.28 2.73 6.17
N TRP A 76 3.38 2.82 6.92
CA TRP A 76 4.10 4.07 7.12
C TRP A 76 5.07 4.41 5.99
N GLY A 77 5.53 3.42 5.23
CA GLY A 77 6.44 3.60 4.09
C GLY A 77 7.60 4.54 4.44
N ASN A 78 7.76 5.59 3.64
CA ASN A 78 8.83 6.58 3.75
C ASN A 78 8.82 7.41 5.06
N LYS A 79 7.73 7.37 5.85
CA LYS A 79 7.71 8.06 7.15
C LYS A 79 8.56 7.35 8.20
N CYS A 80 8.67 6.01 8.11
CA CYS A 80 9.62 5.25 8.93
C CYS A 80 11.07 5.65 8.63
N ASP A 81 11.36 6.05 7.39
CA ASP A 81 12.70 6.54 7.00
C ASP A 81 13.04 7.86 7.72
N LEU A 82 12.10 8.80 7.80
CA LEU A 82 12.30 10.09 8.47
C LEU A 82 12.57 9.93 9.97
N SER A 83 11.82 9.06 10.66
CA SER A 83 12.03 8.78 12.10
C SER A 83 13.37 8.11 12.41
N LEU A 84 13.97 7.42 11.43
CA LEU A 84 15.32 6.85 11.55
C LEU A 84 16.42 7.89 11.26
N THR A 85 16.11 8.94 10.50
CA THR A 85 17.08 9.99 10.08
C THR A 85 17.05 11.29 10.90
N CYS A 86 16.02 11.55 11.71
CA CYS A 86 15.93 12.71 12.60
C CYS A 86 16.86 12.56 13.81
N GLY A 87 18.16 12.65 13.57
CA GLY A 87 19.25 12.45 14.52
C GLY A 87 19.01 13.06 15.91
N GLU A 88 18.58 12.24 16.84
CA GLU A 88 19.00 12.29 18.26
C GLU A 88 18.79 10.97 19.02
N VAL A 89 18.34 9.91 18.35
CA VAL A 89 18.35 8.57 18.93
C VAL A 89 18.80 7.54 17.89
N THR A 90 20.09 7.20 17.88
CA THR A 90 20.56 5.88 17.42
C THR A 90 20.00 4.83 18.36
N MET A 91 18.71 4.53 18.23
CA MET A 91 18.17 3.31 18.79
C MET A 91 18.48 2.21 17.77
N LYS A 92 19.22 1.19 18.22
CA LYS A 92 19.48 -0.07 17.51
C LYS A 92 18.19 -0.89 17.33
N ASN A 93 17.10 -0.25 16.94
CA ASN A 93 15.80 -0.84 16.87
C ASN A 93 15.54 -1.21 15.41
N SER A 94 15.09 -2.44 15.18
CA SER A 94 14.71 -2.92 13.85
C SER A 94 13.65 -2.01 13.22
N PRO A 95 13.56 -1.90 11.88
CA PRO A 95 12.49 -1.14 11.22
C PRO A 95 11.07 -1.52 11.70
N VAL A 96 10.90 -2.77 12.13
CA VAL A 96 9.68 -3.29 12.78
C VAL A 96 9.38 -2.62 14.13
N GLU A 97 10.40 -2.40 14.96
CA GLU A 97 10.24 -1.71 16.25
C GLU A 97 9.97 -0.22 16.06
N ALA A 98 10.61 0.42 15.08
CA ALA A 98 10.31 1.81 14.72
C ALA A 98 8.84 1.97 14.29
N ALA A 99 8.32 1.04 13.49
CA ALA A 99 6.93 1.06 13.06
C ALA A 99 5.92 0.89 14.21
N ARG A 100 6.29 0.21 15.31
CA ARG A 100 5.45 0.04 16.51
C ARG A 100 5.39 1.31 17.37
N LEU A 101 6.39 2.18 17.31
CA LEU A 101 6.35 3.47 18.00
C LEU A 101 5.27 4.40 17.41
N LEU A 102 4.78 4.09 16.21
CA LEU A 102 3.75 4.87 15.52
C LEU A 102 2.33 4.34 15.76
N ASP A 103 2.16 3.34 16.64
CA ASP A 103 0.85 2.72 16.87
C ASP A 103 -0.23 3.71 17.35
N GLU A 104 0.17 4.71 18.13
CA GLU A 104 -0.76 5.76 18.61
C GLU A 104 -1.29 6.68 17.50
N PHE A 105 -0.64 6.70 16.34
CA PHE A 105 -1.04 7.47 15.17
C PHE A 105 -1.94 6.66 14.21
N ILE A 106 -2.22 5.40 14.51
CA ILE A 106 -3.16 4.58 13.75
C ILE A 106 -4.57 4.83 14.30
N LEU A 107 -5.43 5.48 13.49
CA LEU A 107 -6.77 5.90 13.92
C LEU A 107 -7.81 4.77 13.88
N CYS A 108 -7.64 3.83 12.95
CA CYS A 108 -8.38 2.56 12.91
C CYS A 108 -7.40 1.42 12.65
N ASN A 109 -7.41 0.39 13.50
CA ASN A 109 -6.35 -0.62 13.58
C ASN A 109 -6.90 -2.05 13.58
N ASP A 110 -7.13 -2.59 12.38
CA ASP A 110 -7.58 -3.96 12.15
C ASP A 110 -6.43 -4.95 11.95
N PHE A 111 -5.16 -4.59 12.24
CA PHE A 111 -4.00 -5.47 12.01
C PHE A 111 -4.18 -6.84 12.66
N LYS A 112 -4.59 -6.87 13.93
CA LYS A 112 -4.79 -8.12 14.68
C LYS A 112 -5.81 -9.03 13.99
N VAL A 113 -6.98 -8.47 13.63
CA VAL A 113 -8.06 -9.22 13.00
C VAL A 113 -7.63 -9.73 11.61
N ALA A 114 -6.94 -8.88 10.84
CA ALA A 114 -6.43 -9.24 9.52
C ALA A 114 -5.40 -10.38 9.61
N ILE A 115 -4.47 -10.31 10.56
CA ILE A 115 -3.43 -11.33 10.77
C ILE A 115 -4.03 -12.67 11.19
N ASP A 116 -4.87 -12.65 12.23
CA ASP A 116 -5.45 -13.87 12.79
C ASP A 116 -6.43 -14.55 11.81
N SER A 117 -7.20 -13.76 11.06
CA SER A 117 -8.29 -14.27 10.22
C SER A 117 -7.88 -14.57 8.78
N PHE A 118 -6.89 -13.86 8.23
CA PHE A 118 -6.56 -13.93 6.81
C PHE A 118 -5.10 -14.28 6.54
N PHE A 119 -4.12 -13.70 7.22
CA PHE A 119 -2.72 -13.93 6.83
C PHE A 119 -2.16 -15.26 7.33
N LEU A 120 -2.40 -15.63 8.60
CA LEU A 120 -1.93 -16.92 9.12
C LEU A 120 -2.86 -18.08 8.80
N ASN A 121 -4.14 -17.78 8.57
CA ASN A 121 -5.19 -18.75 8.27
C ASN A 121 -5.80 -18.51 6.89
N LEU A 122 -4.96 -18.28 5.87
CA LEU A 122 -5.41 -17.92 4.53
C LEU A 122 -6.33 -19.00 3.95
N LYS A 123 -7.62 -18.67 3.92
CA LYS A 123 -8.65 -19.55 3.35
C LYS A 123 -8.48 -19.62 1.84
N PRO A 124 -8.66 -20.80 1.22
CA PRO A 124 -8.70 -20.87 -0.23
C PRO A 124 -9.84 -20.01 -0.77
N ASN A 125 -9.64 -19.41 -1.93
CA ASN A 125 -10.67 -18.76 -2.70
C ASN A 125 -11.69 -19.78 -3.24
N LYS A 126 -12.68 -19.32 -4.01
CA LYS A 126 -13.71 -20.18 -4.63
C LYS A 126 -13.15 -21.27 -5.56
N LYS A 127 -11.93 -21.11 -6.07
CA LYS A 127 -11.23 -22.05 -6.96
C LYS A 127 -10.27 -22.99 -6.21
N GLY A 128 -10.16 -22.87 -4.88
CA GLY A 128 -9.25 -23.68 -4.08
C GLY A 128 -7.82 -23.13 -3.96
N SER A 129 -7.46 -22.05 -4.67
CA SER A 129 -6.13 -21.44 -4.56
C SER A 129 -6.05 -20.44 -3.41
N ARG A 130 -4.84 -20.22 -2.89
CA ARG A 130 -4.55 -19.26 -1.82
C ARG A 130 -3.73 -18.12 -2.41
N GLU A 131 -4.39 -17.00 -2.68
CA GLU A 131 -3.75 -15.89 -3.40
C GLU A 131 -3.89 -14.60 -2.59
N LEU A 132 -2.74 -13.97 -2.31
CA LEU A 132 -2.68 -12.63 -1.75
C LEU A 132 -2.45 -11.66 -2.91
N HIS A 133 -3.40 -10.75 -3.15
CA HIS A 133 -3.23 -9.70 -4.15
C HIS A 133 -2.84 -8.40 -3.45
N ILE A 134 -2.00 -7.59 -4.10
CA ILE A 134 -1.61 -6.27 -3.60
C ILE A 134 -1.82 -5.26 -4.72
N VAL A 135 -2.70 -4.28 -4.49
CA VAL A 135 -2.85 -3.10 -5.34
C VAL A 135 -1.87 -2.05 -4.84
N LEU A 136 -0.81 -1.84 -5.61
CA LEU A 136 0.28 -0.94 -5.28
C LEU A 136 -0.15 0.53 -5.43
N ASP A 137 0.50 1.40 -4.65
CA ASP A 137 0.40 2.86 -4.77
C ASP A 137 1.33 3.37 -5.89
N ASN A 138 2.47 2.69 -6.08
CA ASN A 138 3.46 2.95 -7.12
C ASN A 138 3.31 1.95 -8.29
N ALA A 139 3.73 2.32 -9.50
CA ALA A 139 3.36 1.61 -10.72
C ALA A 139 4.07 0.26 -10.89
N GLY A 140 3.46 -0.69 -11.62
CA GLY A 140 4.02 -2.04 -11.83
C GLY A 140 5.39 -2.07 -12.52
N ARG A 141 5.68 -1.14 -13.45
CA ARG A 141 7.01 -0.99 -14.07
C ARG A 141 8.10 -0.60 -13.06
N ASP A 142 7.71 -0.01 -11.94
CA ASP A 142 8.65 0.37 -10.89
C ASP A 142 9.23 -0.88 -10.22
N PHE A 143 8.48 -1.99 -10.13
CA PHE A 143 8.99 -3.21 -9.52
C PHE A 143 10.02 -3.95 -10.40
N GLU A 144 9.76 -4.08 -11.71
CA GLU A 144 10.74 -4.65 -12.64
C GLU A 144 12.04 -3.84 -12.64
N TRP A 145 11.90 -2.50 -12.59
CA TRP A 145 13.03 -1.60 -12.45
C TRP A 145 13.76 -1.80 -11.10
N ILE A 146 13.05 -1.89 -9.97
CA ILE A 146 13.63 -2.18 -8.64
C ILE A 146 14.40 -3.50 -8.65
N LEU A 147 13.87 -4.58 -9.23
CA LEU A 147 14.62 -5.83 -9.38
C LEU A 147 15.91 -5.63 -10.18
N GLY A 148 15.83 -4.85 -11.26
CA GLY A 148 16.99 -4.47 -12.06
C GLY A 148 18.04 -3.68 -11.27
N GLU A 149 17.63 -2.75 -10.40
CA GLU A 149 18.56 -2.02 -9.53
C GLU A 149 19.15 -2.89 -8.43
N LEU A 150 18.35 -3.75 -7.78
CA LEU A 150 18.85 -4.69 -6.78
C LEU A 150 19.91 -5.64 -7.37
N ASN A 151 19.76 -6.06 -8.62
CA ASN A 151 20.72 -6.92 -9.31
C ASN A 151 22.07 -6.24 -9.63
N LYS A 152 22.12 -4.91 -9.60
CA LYS A 152 23.37 -4.16 -9.79
C LYS A 152 24.13 -3.96 -8.48
N LEU A 153 23.51 -4.24 -7.35
CA LEU A 153 24.05 -4.05 -6.01
C LEU A 153 24.52 -5.38 -5.42
N ASP A 154 25.47 -5.32 -4.49
CA ASP A 154 26.09 -6.50 -3.89
C ASP A 154 25.47 -6.90 -2.53
N GLY A 155 25.94 -8.02 -1.97
CA GLY A 155 25.61 -8.44 -0.61
C GLY A 155 24.13 -8.80 -0.44
N VAL A 156 23.44 -8.15 0.50
CA VAL A 156 22.05 -8.49 0.83
C VAL A 156 21.07 -8.13 -0.28
N TYR A 157 21.36 -7.10 -1.08
CA TYR A 157 20.51 -6.72 -2.23
C TYR A 157 20.49 -7.83 -3.28
N GLN A 158 21.66 -8.39 -3.62
CA GLN A 158 21.77 -9.48 -4.57
C GLN A 158 21.06 -10.75 -4.08
N GLN A 159 21.14 -11.04 -2.78
CA GLN A 159 20.40 -12.16 -2.17
C GLN A 159 18.88 -11.96 -2.29
N MET A 160 18.39 -10.73 -2.08
CA MET A 160 16.98 -10.40 -2.25
C MET A 160 16.55 -10.49 -3.71
N TYR A 161 17.35 -9.96 -4.64
CA TYR A 161 17.10 -10.09 -6.08
C TYR A 161 16.97 -11.55 -6.51
N GLN A 162 17.88 -12.42 -6.07
CA GLN A 162 17.83 -13.85 -6.39
C GLN A 162 16.54 -14.49 -5.86
N LYS A 163 16.18 -14.25 -4.60
CA LYS A 163 14.94 -14.76 -3.99
C LYS A 163 13.69 -14.31 -4.74
N LEU A 164 13.58 -13.02 -5.06
CA LEU A 164 12.42 -12.48 -5.77
C LEU A 164 12.36 -13.01 -7.21
N SER A 165 13.49 -13.03 -7.91
CA SER A 165 13.58 -13.55 -9.28
C SER A 165 13.22 -15.02 -9.39
N GLU A 166 13.59 -15.84 -8.41
CA GLU A 166 13.17 -17.25 -8.34
C GLU A 166 11.65 -17.39 -8.18
N ARG A 167 11.03 -16.58 -7.33
CA ARG A 167 9.57 -16.57 -7.14
C ARG A 167 8.84 -16.13 -8.40
N VAL A 168 9.38 -15.15 -9.12
CA VAL A 168 8.85 -14.74 -10.43
C VAL A 168 8.95 -15.88 -11.43
N LYS A 169 10.10 -16.56 -11.54
CA LYS A 169 10.28 -17.72 -12.44
C LYS A 169 9.33 -18.88 -12.11
N LYS A 170 9.01 -19.08 -10.82
CA LYS A 170 8.06 -20.11 -10.34
C LYS A 170 6.60 -19.68 -10.43
N ASN A 171 6.30 -18.47 -10.89
CA ASN A 171 4.96 -17.90 -10.91
C ASN A 171 4.31 -17.80 -9.51
N GLU A 172 5.14 -17.69 -8.46
CA GLU A 172 4.71 -17.44 -7.07
C GLU A 172 4.59 -15.93 -6.78
N LEU A 173 5.23 -15.09 -7.59
CA LEU A 173 5.13 -13.64 -7.56
C LEU A 173 4.81 -13.16 -8.98
N VAL A 174 3.61 -12.62 -9.17
CA VAL A 174 3.08 -12.28 -10.50
C VAL A 174 2.75 -10.79 -10.54
N PHE A 175 3.26 -10.11 -11.58
CA PHE A 175 2.93 -8.72 -11.85
C PHE A 175 1.86 -8.64 -12.92
N ARG A 176 0.86 -7.80 -12.68
CA ARG A 176 -0.20 -7.50 -13.64
C ARG A 176 -0.41 -6.01 -13.70
N ASP A 177 -0.61 -5.48 -14.89
CA ASP A 177 -1.11 -4.13 -15.10
C ASP A 177 -2.56 -4.18 -15.61
N HIS A 178 -3.26 -3.08 -15.41
CA HIS A 178 -4.59 -2.90 -15.97
C HIS A 178 -4.88 -1.41 -16.11
N ARG A 179 -5.48 -1.00 -17.23
CA ARG A 179 -5.72 0.43 -17.51
C ARG A 179 -6.64 1.09 -16.48
N PHE A 180 -7.54 0.32 -15.89
CA PHE A 180 -8.50 0.79 -14.88
C PHE A 180 -7.83 1.47 -13.68
N TRP A 181 -6.65 1.01 -13.26
CA TRP A 181 -5.90 1.64 -12.17
C TRP A 181 -5.60 3.13 -12.44
N THR A 182 -5.47 3.50 -13.72
CA THR A 182 -5.23 4.88 -14.18
C THR A 182 -6.48 5.62 -14.63
N TYR A 183 -7.67 5.02 -14.50
CA TYR A 183 -8.94 5.70 -14.77
C TYR A 183 -9.40 6.48 -13.55
N PHE A 184 -10.28 7.46 -13.77
CA PHE A 184 -10.82 8.29 -12.69
C PHE A 184 -11.93 7.57 -11.90
N HIS A 185 -12.43 6.44 -12.41
CA HIS A 185 -13.57 5.75 -11.82
C HIS A 185 -13.25 5.25 -10.40
N PRO A 186 -14.18 5.41 -9.45
CA PRO A 186 -14.09 4.75 -8.15
C PRO A 186 -14.21 3.23 -8.31
N TYR A 187 -13.77 2.48 -7.31
CA TYR A 187 -13.70 1.02 -7.40
C TYR A 187 -15.06 0.34 -7.42
N CYS A 188 -16.10 0.95 -6.86
CA CYS A 188 -17.48 0.48 -6.95
C CYS A 188 -18.01 0.38 -8.40
N GLU A 189 -17.40 1.09 -9.35
CA GLU A 189 -17.75 1.01 -10.77
C GLU A 189 -16.94 -0.05 -11.55
N MET A 190 -15.94 -0.69 -10.91
CA MET A 190 -15.02 -1.61 -11.58
C MET A 190 -15.74 -2.79 -12.25
N ASN A 191 -16.76 -3.35 -11.62
CA ASN A 191 -17.51 -4.48 -12.19
C ASN A 191 -18.22 -4.11 -13.51
N THR A 192 -18.58 -2.84 -13.68
CA THR A 192 -19.22 -2.33 -14.90
C THR A 192 -18.20 -1.91 -15.95
N VAL A 193 -17.13 -1.22 -15.54
CA VAL A 193 -16.16 -0.59 -16.44
C VAL A 193 -15.02 -1.53 -16.85
N ALA A 194 -14.62 -2.45 -15.97
CA ALA A 194 -13.49 -3.36 -16.10
C ALA A 194 -13.81 -4.71 -15.45
N ARG A 195 -14.84 -5.38 -15.97
CA ARG A 195 -15.37 -6.64 -15.41
C ARG A 195 -14.30 -7.73 -15.31
N ASP A 196 -13.42 -7.81 -16.28
CA ASP A 196 -12.28 -8.74 -16.32
C ASP A 196 -11.30 -8.52 -15.15
N LEU A 197 -11.03 -7.27 -14.80
CA LEU A 197 -10.25 -6.94 -13.61
C LEU A 197 -11.00 -7.31 -12.33
N TYR A 198 -12.29 -6.99 -12.24
CA TYR A 198 -13.11 -7.34 -11.08
C TYR A 198 -13.12 -8.86 -10.86
N GLU A 199 -13.35 -9.64 -11.93
CA GLU A 199 -13.28 -11.11 -11.92
C GLU A 199 -11.91 -11.61 -11.46
N THR A 200 -10.81 -11.00 -11.93
CA THR A 200 -9.45 -11.31 -11.46
C THR A 200 -9.31 -11.11 -9.95
N LEU A 201 -9.83 -9.99 -9.42
CA LEU A 201 -9.75 -9.71 -7.98
C LEU A 201 -10.59 -10.67 -7.13
N THR A 202 -11.65 -11.28 -7.68
CA THR A 202 -12.43 -12.31 -6.97
C THR A 202 -11.65 -13.61 -6.74
N GLU A 203 -10.52 -13.78 -7.42
CA GLU A 203 -9.59 -14.90 -7.21
C GLU A 203 -8.69 -14.66 -5.97
N ALA A 204 -8.66 -13.46 -5.40
CA ALA A 204 -7.88 -13.23 -4.19
C ALA A 204 -8.54 -13.90 -2.97
N SER A 205 -7.73 -14.47 -2.09
CA SER A 205 -8.12 -14.81 -0.72
C SER A 205 -8.21 -13.55 0.16
N ILE A 206 -7.39 -12.55 -0.13
CA ILE A 206 -7.42 -11.19 0.44
C ILE A 206 -6.68 -10.24 -0.49
N ILE A 207 -7.12 -8.99 -0.55
CA ILE A 207 -6.51 -7.92 -1.35
C ILE A 207 -6.01 -6.82 -0.41
N ILE A 208 -4.72 -6.49 -0.49
CA ILE A 208 -4.16 -5.32 0.17
C ILE A 208 -4.22 -4.12 -0.78
N PHE A 209 -4.84 -3.02 -0.35
CA PHE A 209 -4.77 -1.74 -1.05
C PHE A 209 -3.81 -0.80 -0.33
N LYS A 210 -2.80 -0.29 -1.04
CA LYS A 210 -1.77 0.58 -0.47
C LYS A 210 -2.00 2.04 -0.86
N GLY A 211 -1.90 2.94 0.12
CA GLY A 211 -1.79 4.37 -0.13
C GLY A 211 -3.11 5.14 -0.21
N ASP A 212 -2.97 6.46 -0.26
CA ASP A 212 -4.08 7.41 -0.15
C ASP A 212 -5.00 7.40 -1.39
N LEU A 213 -4.43 7.35 -2.60
CA LEU A 213 -5.23 7.31 -3.82
C LEU A 213 -6.09 6.05 -3.93
N ASN A 214 -5.53 4.89 -3.59
CA ASN A 214 -6.27 3.63 -3.55
C ASN A 214 -7.43 3.70 -2.55
N TYR A 215 -7.19 4.27 -1.37
CA TYR A 215 -8.23 4.46 -0.37
C TYR A 215 -9.34 5.39 -0.85
N ARG A 216 -8.99 6.54 -1.43
CA ARG A 216 -9.95 7.47 -2.02
C ARG A 216 -10.81 6.79 -3.08
N LYS A 217 -10.22 5.96 -3.94
CA LYS A 217 -10.97 5.16 -4.92
C LYS A 217 -11.87 4.09 -4.30
N LEU A 218 -11.46 3.47 -3.19
CA LEU A 218 -12.28 2.51 -2.43
C LEU A 218 -13.56 3.19 -1.89
N ILE A 219 -13.43 4.38 -1.33
CA ILE A 219 -14.55 5.12 -0.70
C ILE A 219 -15.19 6.19 -1.61
N SER A 220 -14.87 6.15 -2.90
CA SER A 220 -15.37 7.04 -3.93
C SER A 220 -15.08 8.55 -3.72
N ASP A 221 -14.02 8.88 -2.99
CA ASP A 221 -13.54 10.25 -2.71
C ASP A 221 -14.64 11.21 -2.20
N ARG A 222 -15.59 10.68 -1.41
CA ARG A 222 -16.74 11.44 -0.90
C ARG A 222 -16.50 11.94 0.52
N GLU A 223 -17.19 13.01 0.87
CA GLU A 223 -17.29 13.47 2.25
C GLU A 223 -18.27 12.57 3.02
N TRP A 224 -17.71 11.65 3.79
CA TRP A 224 -18.44 10.74 4.66
C TRP A 224 -18.39 11.22 6.12
N PRO A 225 -19.44 10.97 6.92
CA PRO A 225 -19.30 10.95 8.38
C PRO A 225 -18.15 10.00 8.79
N TYR A 226 -17.33 10.42 9.74
CA TYR A 226 -16.09 9.70 10.11
C TYR A 226 -16.33 8.26 10.57
N GLU A 227 -17.49 8.02 11.18
CA GLU A 227 -17.91 6.74 11.76
C GLU A 227 -18.56 5.82 10.74
N THR A 228 -18.80 6.30 9.50
CA THR A 228 -19.42 5.48 8.45
C THR A 228 -18.66 4.16 8.34
N PRO A 229 -19.33 2.99 8.45
CA PRO A 229 -18.63 1.72 8.38
C PRO A 229 -17.86 1.58 7.07
N PHE A 230 -16.61 1.12 7.13
CA PHE A 230 -15.76 0.98 5.93
C PHE A 230 -16.45 0.17 4.83
N LYS A 231 -17.11 -0.94 5.21
CA LYS A 231 -17.87 -1.80 4.30
C LYS A 231 -19.01 -1.08 3.57
N GLU A 232 -19.65 -0.10 4.22
CA GLU A 232 -20.68 0.74 3.60
C GLU A 232 -20.05 1.73 2.62
N ALA A 233 -18.95 2.38 3.02
CA ALA A 233 -18.22 3.34 2.19
C ALA A 233 -17.65 2.73 0.90
N LEU A 234 -17.38 1.42 0.88
CA LEU A 234 -16.99 0.67 -0.33
C LEU A 234 -18.06 0.68 -1.43
N CYS A 235 -19.30 1.10 -1.15
CA CYS A 235 -20.38 1.21 -2.12
C CYS A 235 -20.60 -0.10 -2.93
N GLY A 236 -20.49 -1.25 -2.26
CA GLY A 236 -20.64 -2.58 -2.87
C GLY A 236 -19.37 -3.16 -3.53
N PHE A 237 -18.25 -2.44 -3.51
CA PHE A 237 -16.96 -2.99 -3.98
C PHE A 237 -16.36 -3.97 -2.96
N LEU A 238 -16.67 -5.25 -3.10
CA LEU A 238 -16.09 -6.31 -2.26
C LEU A 238 -15.84 -7.59 -3.09
N PRO A 239 -14.90 -7.57 -4.07
CA PRO A 239 -14.61 -8.75 -4.89
C PRO A 239 -14.02 -9.91 -4.07
N ALA A 240 -13.28 -9.59 -3.02
CA ALA A 240 -12.71 -10.48 -2.02
C ALA A 240 -12.54 -9.67 -0.70
N PRO A 241 -12.13 -10.29 0.43
CA PRO A 241 -11.72 -9.55 1.61
C PRO A 241 -10.68 -8.47 1.28
N ILE A 242 -10.88 -7.26 1.79
CA ILE A 242 -10.05 -6.08 1.50
C ILE A 242 -9.36 -5.63 2.79
N PHE A 243 -8.06 -5.39 2.72
CA PHE A 243 -7.29 -4.74 3.78
C PHE A 243 -6.62 -3.47 3.23
N ALA A 244 -7.07 -2.30 3.68
CA ALA A 244 -6.56 -1.02 3.22
C ALA A 244 -5.51 -0.48 4.20
N LEU A 245 -4.33 -0.13 3.68
CA LEU A 245 -3.24 0.49 4.44
C LEU A 245 -2.98 1.88 3.87
N ARG A 246 -3.30 2.91 4.65
CA ARG A 246 -3.26 4.30 4.20
C ARG A 246 -2.60 5.21 5.23
N THR A 247 -1.65 6.04 4.79
CA THR A 247 -1.31 7.29 5.48
C THR A 247 -2.23 8.42 5.00
N LEU A 248 -2.80 9.21 5.91
CA LEU A 248 -3.79 10.23 5.56
C LEU A 248 -3.14 11.42 4.86
N LYS A 249 -3.42 11.59 3.56
CA LYS A 249 -2.94 12.71 2.73
C LYS A 249 -4.09 13.45 2.03
N ASN A 250 -5.32 13.23 2.50
CA ASN A 250 -6.54 13.81 1.94
C ASN A 250 -7.67 13.82 2.99
N GLU A 251 -8.61 14.78 2.85
CA GLU A 251 -9.67 15.11 3.81
C GLU A 251 -10.82 14.10 3.92
N VAL A 252 -10.74 12.96 3.25
CA VAL A 252 -11.71 11.86 3.38
C VAL A 252 -11.28 10.87 4.44
N VAL A 253 -12.21 10.35 5.25
CA VAL A 253 -11.98 9.28 6.24
C VAL A 253 -13.29 8.59 6.58
N VAL A 254 -13.24 7.31 6.90
CA VAL A 254 -14.37 6.50 7.39
C VAL A 254 -13.89 5.53 8.47
N GLY A 255 -14.81 4.76 9.06
CA GLY A 255 -14.49 3.66 9.97
C GLY A 255 -13.83 4.05 11.29
N LEU A 256 -13.86 5.33 11.68
CA LEU A 256 -13.31 5.75 12.96
C LEU A 256 -14.19 5.24 14.12
N PRO A 257 -13.59 4.66 15.18
CA PRO A 257 -14.29 4.44 16.45
C PRO A 257 -14.86 5.76 17.00
N GLU A 258 -15.99 5.71 17.69
CA GLU A 258 -16.71 6.90 18.18
C GLU A 258 -15.82 7.86 18.99
N ASP A 259 -15.02 7.31 19.92
CA ASP A 259 -14.10 8.08 20.76
C ASP A 259 -12.97 8.73 19.96
N VAL A 260 -12.48 8.03 18.93
CA VAL A 260 -11.49 8.56 18.00
C VAL A 260 -12.11 9.65 17.13
N ALA A 261 -13.30 9.43 16.57
CA ALA A 261 -13.99 10.38 15.72
C ALA A 261 -14.28 11.70 16.47
N GLU A 262 -14.74 11.62 17.72
CA GLU A 262 -14.96 12.77 18.58
C GLU A 262 -13.64 13.54 18.82
N ARG A 263 -12.57 12.83 19.21
CA ARG A 263 -11.24 13.44 19.41
C ARG A 263 -10.74 14.13 18.14
N MET A 264 -10.90 13.51 16.98
CA MET A 264 -10.40 14.04 15.72
C MET A 264 -11.25 15.21 15.20
N ARG A 265 -12.55 15.29 15.51
CA ARG A 265 -13.40 16.47 15.24
C ARG A 265 -12.95 17.72 16.00
N GLN A 266 -12.39 17.55 17.20
CA GLN A 266 -11.91 18.67 18.02
C GLN A 266 -10.55 19.23 17.54
N LYS A 267 -9.85 18.54 16.63
CA LYS A 267 -8.59 19.03 16.06
C LYS A 267 -8.87 20.18 15.09
N PRO A 268 -8.22 21.35 15.26
CA PRO A 268 -8.47 22.50 14.41
C PRO A 268 -8.04 22.23 12.96
N ASP A 269 -8.71 22.92 12.03
CA ASP A 269 -8.32 23.08 10.61
C ASP A 269 -8.18 21.80 9.78
N ARG A 270 -8.58 20.62 10.29
CA ARG A 270 -8.51 19.31 9.61
C ARG A 270 -7.11 18.94 9.06
N ASN A 271 -6.05 19.66 9.44
CA ASN A 271 -4.69 19.44 8.95
C ASN A 271 -4.18 18.01 9.19
N TRP A 272 -4.64 17.36 10.26
CA TRP A 272 -4.30 15.98 10.57
C TRP A 272 -4.67 14.98 9.46
N MET A 273 -5.60 15.34 8.57
CA MET A 273 -6.03 14.50 7.45
C MET A 273 -5.10 14.58 6.24
N VAL A 274 -4.20 15.57 6.18
CA VAL A 274 -3.42 15.88 4.97
C VAL A 274 -1.90 15.85 5.19
N THR A 275 -1.42 15.77 6.43
CA THR A 275 0.03 15.78 6.74
C THR A 275 0.71 14.43 6.55
N GLY A 276 -0.04 13.33 6.47
CA GLY A 276 0.51 11.98 6.50
C GLY A 276 1.00 11.56 7.88
N ASP A 277 0.61 12.26 8.95
CA ASP A 277 0.97 11.89 10.33
C ASP A 277 0.17 10.72 10.88
N TYR A 278 -1.06 10.56 10.40
CA TYR A 278 -1.96 9.51 10.84
C TYR A 278 -2.08 8.38 9.81
N GLY A 279 -2.40 7.19 10.29
CA GLY A 279 -2.57 5.98 9.50
C GLY A 279 -3.92 5.30 9.72
N MET A 280 -4.36 4.55 8.71
CA MET A 280 -5.52 3.65 8.75
C MET A 280 -5.09 2.25 8.33
N ALA A 281 -5.53 1.25 9.08
CA ALA A 281 -5.47 -0.15 8.72
C ALA A 281 -6.87 -0.75 8.86
N GLU A 282 -7.63 -0.79 7.76
CA GLU A 282 -9.05 -1.15 7.77
C GLU A 282 -9.33 -2.42 6.98
N LEU A 283 -10.13 -3.31 7.57
CA LEU A 283 -10.47 -4.61 7.01
C LEU A 283 -11.97 -4.69 6.71
N ALA A 284 -12.33 -5.16 5.52
CA ALA A 284 -13.71 -5.46 5.13
C ALA A 284 -13.82 -6.85 4.50
N PHE A 285 -14.79 -7.65 4.95
CA PHE A 285 -15.09 -9.00 4.44
C PHE A 285 -16.56 -9.37 4.66
#